data_AF-A0A920A875-F1
#
_entry.id   AF-A0A920A875-F1
#
_cell.length_a   1.000
_cell.length_b   1.000
_cell.length_c   1.000
_cell.angle_alpha   90.00
_cell.angle_beta   90.00
_cell.angle_gamma   90.00
#
_symmetry.space_group_name_H-M   'P 1'
#
loop_
_entity.id
_entity.type
_entity.pdbx_description
1 polymer ?
#
loop_
_entity_poly.entity_id
_entity_poly.type
_entity_poly.pdbx_seq_one_letter_code
_entity_poly.pdbx_strand_id
1 'polypeptide(L)' 'MLVDGAAHDDLSRFERCVFIFDGNDETALATARADWSRLKAEGFDLTYWQQSPEGKWEKRG' A
#
# COMPACT_ATOMS: atom_id res chain seq x y z
N MET A 1 -13.90 0.64 -2.04
CA MET A 1 -13.00 1.77 -1.70
C MET A 1 -12.71 1.63 -0.22
N LEU A 2 -11.48 1.28 0.14
CA LEU A 2 -11.04 1.34 1.53
C LEU A 2 -10.46 2.72 1.76
N VAL A 3 -10.96 3.41 2.77
CA VAL A 3 -10.55 4.75 3.17
C VAL A 3 -10.07 4.65 4.60
N ASP A 4 -8.87 5.15 4.85
CA ASP A 4 -8.38 5.59 6.16
C ASP A 4 -8.47 4.55 7.29
N GLY A 5 -7.57 3.56 7.28
CA GLY A 5 -7.37 2.65 8.41
C GLY A 5 -8.52 1.69 8.73
N ALA A 6 -9.54 1.59 7.87
CA ALA A 6 -10.62 0.64 8.07
C ALA A 6 -10.08 -0.81 8.10
N ALA A 7 -10.32 -1.52 9.20
CA ALA A 7 -10.05 -2.95 9.29
C ALA A 7 -10.83 -3.67 8.18
N HIS A 8 -10.13 -4.54 7.48
CA HIS A 8 -10.65 -5.29 6.35
C HIS A 8 -10.27 -6.74 6.61
N ASP A 9 -11.26 -7.48 7.09
CA ASP A 9 -11.06 -8.81 7.68
C ASP A 9 -10.55 -9.85 6.66
N ASP A 10 -10.74 -9.59 5.36
CA ASP A 10 -10.34 -10.51 4.31
C ASP A 10 -10.07 -9.79 2.98
N LEU A 11 -8.78 -9.50 2.75
CA LEU A 11 -8.29 -8.89 1.52
C LEU A 11 -8.38 -9.81 0.31
N SER A 12 -8.49 -11.13 0.51
CA SER A 12 -8.56 -12.11 -0.60
C SER A 12 -9.84 -11.99 -1.44
N ARG A 13 -10.86 -11.28 -0.93
CA ARG A 13 -12.13 -11.03 -1.62
C ARG A 13 -12.03 -9.98 -2.72
N PHE A 14 -10.91 -9.26 -2.79
CA PHE A 14 -10.70 -8.21 -3.77
C PHE A 14 -9.72 -8.69 -4.84
N GLU A 15 -10.02 -8.38 -6.11
CA GLU A 15 -9.09 -8.61 -7.22
C GLU A 15 -7.83 -7.74 -7.09
N ARG A 16 -7.98 -6.54 -6.52
CA ARG A 16 -6.87 -5.61 -6.28
C ARG A 16 -7.17 -4.66 -5.14
N CYS A 17 -6.19 -4.48 -4.26
CA CYS A 17 -6.20 -3.46 -3.22
C CYS A 17 -5.07 -2.46 -3.48
N VAL A 18 -5.36 -1.18 -3.26
CA VAL A 18 -4.40 -0.08 -3.44
C VAL A 18 -4.38 0.72 -2.15
N PHE A 19 -3.18 0.86 -1.59
CA PHE A 19 -2.90 1.65 -0.40
C PHE A 19 -2.17 2.91 -0.85
N ILE A 20 -2.77 4.08 -0.60
CA ILE A 20 -2.19 5.38 -0.94
C ILE A 20 -1.85 6.08 0.37
N PHE A 21 -0.64 6.61 0.47
CA PHE A 21 -0.13 7.29 1.66
C PHE A 21 0.80 8.45 1.24
N ASP A 22 0.97 9.44 2.12
CA ASP A 22 1.94 10.52 1.91
C ASP A 22 3.35 10.03 2.23
N GLY A 23 4.25 10.09 1.25
CA GLY A 23 5.65 9.69 1.39
C GLY A 23 6.49 10.66 2.23
N ASN A 24 5.97 11.83 2.59
CA ASN A 24 6.64 12.80 3.46
C ASN A 24 6.19 12.70 4.92
N ASP A 25 5.19 11.88 5.22
CA ASP A 25 4.73 11.60 6.58
C ASP A 25 5.36 10.30 7.10
N GLU A 26 6.23 10.41 8.10
CA GLU A 26 6.92 9.28 8.71
C GLU A 26 5.98 8.25 9.34
N THR A 27 4.83 8.69 9.87
CA THR A 27 3.81 7.81 10.47
C THR A 27 3.09 7.02 9.39
N ALA A 28 2.75 7.67 8.28
CA ALA A 28 2.14 7.03 7.12
C ALA A 28 3.09 6.01 6.47
N LEU A 29 4.38 6.36 6.36
CA LEU A 29 5.43 5.44 5.91
C LEU A 29 5.60 4.22 6.83
N ALA A 30 5.60 4.43 8.15
CA ALA A 30 5.71 3.34 9.12
C ALA A 30 4.53 2.37 9.00
N THR A 31 3.32 2.90 8.87
CA THR A 31 2.09 2.11 8.67
C THR A 31 2.16 1.31 7.37
N ALA A 32 2.50 1.96 6.25
CA ALA A 32 2.62 1.29 4.95
C ALA A 32 3.66 0.16 4.95
N ARG A 33 4.79 0.34 5.67
CA ARG A 33 5.81 -0.70 5.83
C ARG A 33 5.34 -1.88 6.69
N ALA A 34 4.56 -1.61 7.73
CA ALA A 34 3.97 -2.65 8.56
C ALA A 34 2.96 -3.48 7.75
N ASP A 35 2.06 -2.82 7.01
CA ASP A 35 1.11 -3.48 6.11
C ASP A 35 1.83 -4.28 5.02
N TRP A 36 2.85 -3.72 4.38
CA TRP A 36 3.66 -4.44 3.38
C TRP A 36 4.22 -5.76 3.95
N SER A 37 4.78 -5.70 5.15
CA SER A 37 5.37 -6.88 5.80
C SER A 37 4.32 -7.94 6.13
N ARG A 38 3.17 -7.50 6.65
CA ARG A 38 2.03 -8.37 6.99
C ARG A 38 1.46 -9.05 5.74
N LEU A 39 1.14 -8.28 4.70
CA LEU A 39 0.52 -8.80 3.47
C LEU A 39 1.47 -9.72 2.69
N LYS A 40 2.77 -9.42 2.72
CA LYS A 40 3.79 -10.31 2.13
C LYS A 40 3.83 -11.66 2.87
N ALA A 41 3.74 -11.64 4.20
CA ALA A 41 3.69 -12.87 5.01
C ALA A 41 2.39 -13.67 4.78
N GLU A 42 1.28 -12.98 4.47
CA GLU A 42 0.00 -13.60 4.07
C GLU A 42 0.04 -14.16 2.63
N GLY A 43 1.09 -13.88 1.85
CA GLY A 43 1.31 -14.47 0.52
C GLY A 43 0.72 -13.68 -0.65
N PHE A 44 0.30 -12.43 -0.44
CA PHE A 44 -0.18 -11.57 -1.52
C PHE A 44 0.95 -11.15 -2.46
N ASP A 45 0.61 -10.98 -3.75
CA ASP A 45 1.49 -10.33 -4.72
C ASP A 45 1.45 -8.80 -4.51
N LEU A 46 2.60 -8.22 -4.17
CA LEU A 46 2.71 -6.82 -3.80
C LEU A 46 3.59 -6.05 -4.79
N THR A 47 3.16 -4.84 -5.12
CA THR A 47 3.94 -3.91 -5.93
C THR A 47 3.95 -2.53 -5.31
N TYR A 48 5.11 -1.90 -5.26
CA TYR A 48 5.25 -0.52 -4.81
C TYR A 48 5.28 0.43 -6.02
N TRP A 49 4.55 1.54 -5.91
CA TRP A 49 4.52 2.59 -6.93
C TRP A 49 4.74 3.94 -6.28
N GLN A 50 5.48 4.82 -6.95
CA GLN A 50 5.77 6.17 -6.47
C GLN A 50 5.55 7.17 -7.60
N GLN A 51 5.03 8.35 -7.25
CA GLN A 51 4.90 9.45 -8.19
C GLN A 51 6.27 10.10 -8.44
N SER A 52 6.60 10.34 -9.71
CA SER A 52 7.77 11.11 -10.14
C SER A 52 7.54 12.62 -9.92
N PRO A 53 8.59 13.45 -9.94
CA PRO A 53 8.45 14.91 -9.88
C PRO A 53 7.52 15.48 -10.97
N GLU A 54 7.43 14.80 -12.12
CA GLU A 54 6.57 15.16 -13.26
C GLU A 54 5.13 14.62 -13.10
N GLY A 55 4.80 14.03 -11.95
CA GLY A 55 3.46 13.55 -11.63
C GLY A 55 3.12 12.14 -12.14
N LYS A 56 4.06 11.43 -12.78
CA LYS A 56 3.83 10.09 -13.33
C LYS A 56 4.03 9.01 -12.28
N TRP A 57 3.21 7.97 -12.29
CA TRP A 57 3.39 6.82 -11.40
C TRP A 57 4.36 5.81 -11.98
N GLU A 58 5.38 5.44 -11.21
CA GLU A 58 6.41 4.47 -11.60
C GLU A 58 6.44 3.31 -10.60
N LYS A 59 6.44 2.07 -11.10
CA LYS A 59 6.65 0.89 -10.26
C LYS A 59 8.09 0.92 -9.74
N ARG A 60 8.23 0.87 -8.43
CA ARG A 60 9.50 0.76 -7.72
C ARG A 60 9.68 -0.70 -7.32
N GLY A 61 10.84 -1.26 -7.69
CA GLY A 61 11.18 -2.68 -7.52
C GLY A 61 11.59 -3.02 -6.11
#